data_AF-A0ABC8V4F7-F1
#
_entry.id   AF-A0ABC8V4F7-F1
#
_cell.length_a   1.000
_cell.length_b   1.000
_cell.length_c   1.000
_cell.angle_alpha   90.00
_cell.angle_beta   90.00
_cell.angle_gamma   90.00
#
_symmetry.space_group_name_H-M   'P 1'
#
loop_
_entity.id
_entity.type
_entity.pdbx_description
1 polymer ?
#
loop_
_entity_poly.entity_id
_entity_poly.type
_entity_poly.pdbx_seq_one_letter_code
_entity_poly.pdbx_strand_id
1 'polypeptide(L)' 'MDHSIVESFAQGGRTVITSRVYPTKAIDGAARVFMFNNATGLNVKASAKIWQMDSADIHPFPL' A
#
# COMPACT_ATOMS: atom_id res chain seq x y z
N MET A 1 1.76 -0.32 2.69
CA MET A 1 2.66 -1.03 1.78
C MET A 1 3.91 -1.31 2.58
N ASP A 2 4.19 -2.57 2.84
CA ASP A 2 5.39 -2.98 3.57
C ASP A 2 6.16 -3.95 2.68
N HIS A 3 7.10 -3.41 1.91
CA HIS A 3 7.95 -4.15 0.98
C HIS A 3 7.19 -5.19 0.13
N SER A 4 7.17 -6.45 0.57
CA SER A 4 6.57 -7.58 -0.13
C SER A 4 5.10 -7.87 0.20
N ILE A 5 4.47 -7.11 1.10
CA ILE A 5 3.07 -7.29 1.50
C ILE A 5 2.24 -6.02 1.30
N VAL A 6 1.00 -6.23 0.83
CA VAL A 6 -0.01 -5.18 0.63
C VAL A 6 -1.29 -5.60 1.30
N GLU A 7 -1.86 -4.71 2.11
CA GLU A 7 -3.16 -4.88 2.74
C GLU A 7 -4.08 -3.74 2.28
N SER A 8 -5.30 -4.09 1.89
CA SER A 8 -6.30 -3.16 1.37
C SER A 8 -7.61 -3.31 2.13
N PHE A 9 -8.20 -2.19 2.52
CA PHE A 9 -9.42 -2.14 3.33
C PHE A 9 -10.46 -1.26 2.62
N ALA A 10 -11.62 -1.82 2.28
CA ALA A 10 -12.72 -1.09 1.65
C ALA A 10 -13.88 -0.87 2.63
N GLN A 11 -14.54 0.29 2.54
CA GLN A 11 -15.70 0.67 3.37
C GLN A 11 -15.46 0.45 4.89
N GLY A 12 -14.28 0.82 5.37
CA GLY A 12 -13.89 0.65 6.78
C GLY A 12 -13.60 -0.80 7.19
N GLY A 13 -13.24 -1.68 6.25
CA GLY A 13 -12.85 -3.06 6.53
C GLY A 13 -13.95 -4.11 6.34
N ARG A 14 -15.09 -3.75 5.74
CA ARG A 14 -16.12 -4.74 5.32
C ARG A 14 -15.60 -5.72 4.29
N THR A 15 -14.60 -5.30 3.53
CA THR A 15 -13.84 -6.15 2.62
C THR A 15 -12.37 -5.86 2.81
N VAL A 16 -11.61 -6.94 3.01
CA VAL A 16 -10.17 -6.90 3.22
C VAL A 16 -9.50 -7.85 2.23
N ILE A 17 -8.44 -7.38 1.59
CA ILE A 17 -7.64 -8.18 0.67
C ILE A 17 -6.17 -8.00 1.04
N THR A 18 -5.47 -9.12 1.22
CA THR A 18 -4.03 -9.16 1.47
C THR A 18 -3.34 -9.87 0.32
N SER A 19 -2.20 -9.34 -0.12
CA SER A 19 -1.42 -9.92 -1.21
C SER A 19 0.08 -9.85 -0.93
N ARG A 20 0.83 -10.76 -1.57
CA ARG A 20 2.30 -10.79 -1.57
C ARG A 20 2.80 -10.52 -2.99
N VAL A 21 3.77 -9.62 -3.12
CA VAL A 21 4.32 -9.20 -4.42
C VAL A 21 5.84 -9.17 -4.35
N TYR A 22 6.51 -9.62 -5.42
CA TYR A 22 7.97 -9.70 -5.52
C TYR A 22 8.47 -9.06 -6.82
N PRO A 23 8.43 -7.72 -6.94
CA PRO A 23 8.87 -7.02 -8.14
C PRO A 23 10.39 -7.07 -8.28
N THR A 24 10.89 -7.09 -9.53
CA THR A 24 12.34 -7.11 -9.81
C THR A 24 12.94 -5.71 -10.06
N LYS A 25 12.09 -4.70 -10.26
CA LYS A 25 12.52 -3.33 -10.61
C LYS A 25 12.00 -2.26 -9.65
N ALA A 26 10.75 -2.40 -9.21
CA ALA A 26 10.10 -1.45 -8.31
C ALA A 26 10.37 -1.85 -6.84
N ILE A 27 11.63 -1.79 -6.43
CA ILE A 27 12.10 -2.08 -5.08
C ILE A 27 12.69 -0.81 -4.45
N ASP A 28 12.58 -0.69 -3.12
CA ASP A 28 13.13 0.41 -2.33
C ASP A 28 12.80 1.80 -2.92
N GLY A 29 13.81 2.65 -3.16
CA GLY A 29 13.64 4.00 -3.71
C GLY A 29 13.12 4.05 -5.16
N ALA A 30 13.09 2.93 -5.88
CA ALA A 30 12.49 2.85 -7.21
C ALA A 30 10.97 2.64 -7.17
N ALA A 31 10.39 2.31 -6.02
CA ALA A 31 8.95 2.16 -5.86
C ALA A 31 8.22 3.51 -6.03
N ARG A 32 7.07 3.48 -6.69
CA ARG A 32 6.23 4.65 -6.98
C ARG A 32 4.77 4.33 -6.68
N VAL A 33 4.00 5.36 -6.32
CA VAL A 33 2.55 5.27 -6.06
C VAL A 33 1.82 6.12 -7.10
N PHE A 34 0.73 5.59 -7.66
CA PHE A 34 -0.08 6.25 -8.68
C PHE A 34 -1.56 6.22 -8.30
N MET A 35 -2.29 7.27 -8.68
CA MET A 35 -3.75 7.28 -8.74
C MET A 35 -4.15 7.21 -10.20
N PHE A 36 -5.05 6.30 -10.56
CA PHE A 36 -5.45 6.08 -11.95
C PHE A 36 -6.97 5.92 -12.08
N ASN A 37 -7.49 6.30 -13.25
CA ASN A 37 -8.87 6.06 -13.68
C ASN A 37 -8.82 5.58 -15.13
N ASN A 38 -9.32 4.37 -15.40
CA ASN A 38 -9.37 3.80 -16.76
C ASN A 38 -10.82 3.70 -17.29
N ALA A 39 -11.75 4.50 -16.76
CA ALA A 39 -13.13 4.57 -17.26
C ALA A 39 -13.22 5.41 -18.55
N THR A 40 -14.12 5.04 -19.46
CA THR A 40 -14.23 5.67 -20.79
C THR A 40 -15.17 6.87 -20.86
N GLY A 41 -16.06 7.03 -19.88
CA GLY A 41 -17.13 8.04 -19.94
C GLY A 41 -17.30 8.89 -18.68
N LEU A 42 -16.44 8.71 -17.67
CA LEU A 42 -16.60 9.38 -16.37
C LEU A 42 -15.26 9.81 -15.80
N ASN A 43 -15.27 11.01 -15.21
CA ASN A 43 -14.17 11.53 -14.41
C ASN A 43 -14.42 11.26 -12.94
N VAL A 44 -13.37 10.85 -12.23
CA VAL A 44 -13.42 10.58 -10.80
C VAL A 44 -12.49 11.57 -10.10
N LYS A 45 -13.04 12.29 -9.11
CA LYS A 45 -12.25 13.10 -8.19
C LYS A 45 -12.08 12.32 -6.89
N ALA A 46 -10.84 12.12 -6.45
CA ALA A 46 -10.55 11.52 -5.16
C ALA A 46 -9.65 12.41 -4.32
N SER A 47 -9.64 12.15 -3.02
CA SER A 47 -8.70 12.71 -2.07
C SER A 47 -7.94 11.57 -1.41
N ALA A 48 -6.65 11.78 -1.17
CA ALA A 48 -5.79 10.79 -0.54
C ALA A 48 -4.91 11.47 0.50
N LYS A 49 -4.64 10.75 1.59
CA LYS A 49 -3.67 11.13 2.61
C LYS A 49 -2.61 10.05 2.64
N ILE A 50 -1.35 10.44 2.46
CA ILE A 50 -0.21 9.53 2.35
C ILE A 50 0.71 9.79 3.54
N TRP A 51 1.13 8.71 4.19
CA TRP A 51 2.07 8.73 5.30
C TRP A 51 3.26 7.83 4.99
N GLN A 52 4.46 8.30 5.30
CA GLN A 52 5.64 7.45 5.37
C GLN A 52 5.67 6.78 6.74
N MET A 53 5.77 5.46 6.74
CA MET A 53 5.80 4.65 7.97
C MET A 53 7.26 4.38 8.33
N ASP A 54 7.60 4.53 9.61
CA ASP A 54 8.89 4.09 10.14
C ASP A 54 8.88 2.59 10.45
N SER A 55 10.06 2.00 10.62
CA SER A 55 10.18 0.61 11.06
C SER A 55 9.62 0.44 12.47
N ALA A 56 8.93 -0.66 12.71
CA ALA A 56 8.61 -1.07 14.06
C ALA A 56 9.87 -1.62 14.76
N ASP A 57 10.03 -1.34 16.06
CA ASP A 57 11.10 -1.90 16.88
C ASP A 57 10.74 -3.32 17.34
N ILE A 58 10.89 -4.27 16.42
CA ILE A 58 10.60 -5.68 16.67
C ILE A 58 11.90 -6.36 17.10
N HIS A 59 12.18 -6.29 18.40
CA HIS A 59 13.31 -6.95 19.06
C HIS A 59 12.85 -8.06 20.02
N PRO A 60 13.72 -9.05 20.34
CA PRO A 60 13.42 -10.04 21.37
C PRO A 60 13.11 -9.38 22.72
N PHE A 61 12.19 -9.98 23.49
CA PHE A 61 11.93 -9.54 24.85
C PHE A 61 13.18 -9.72 25.73
N PRO A 62 13.60 -8.71 26.51
CA PRO A 62 14.74 -8.85 27.40
C PRO A 62 14.42 -9.87 28.50
N LEU A 63 15.28 -10.89 28.63
CA LEU A 63 15.19 -11.93 29.67
C LEU A 63 15.44 -11.35 31.07
#